data_AF-A0A957MER4-F1
#
_entry.id   AF-A0A957MER4-F1
#
_cell.length_a   1.000
_cell.length_b   1.000
_cell.length_c   1.000
_cell.angle_alpha   90.00
_cell.angle_beta   90.00
_cell.angle_gamma   90.00
#
_symmetry.space_group_name_H-M   'P 1'
#
loop_
_entity.id
_entity.type
_entity.pdbx_description
1 polymer ?
#
loop_
_entity_poly.entity_id
_entity_poly.type
_entity_poly.pdbx_seq_one_letter_code
_entity_poly.pdbx_strand_id
1 'polypeptide(L)'
;MAVKPTEPPSTPTAAPSPTPAPLPTWTPIPAPTADGLFVDPTADLGVVNPLIFGTNYGPWVSLRPETLPLAYDGGLTIIRYPGGEWGDANKLQSYQIDQLVDLSRKMG
;
A
#
# COMPACT_ATOMS: atom_id res chain seq x y z
N MET A 1 31.91 -69.67 10.83
CA MET A 1 31.30 -68.47 10.21
C MET A 1 31.92 -67.24 10.87
N ALA A 2 32.61 -66.39 10.11
CA ALA A 2 33.30 -65.22 10.64
C ALA A 2 32.35 -64.02 10.71
N VAL A 3 32.33 -63.31 11.85
CA VAL A 3 31.54 -62.09 12.05
C VAL A 3 32.20 -60.94 11.28
N LYS A 4 31.46 -60.32 10.36
CA LYS A 4 31.92 -59.18 9.56
C LYS A 4 31.97 -57.92 10.46
N PRO A 5 33.05 -57.13 10.45
CA PRO A 5 33.11 -55.89 11.23
C PRO A 5 32.07 -54.87 10.76
N THR A 6 31.36 -54.27 11.72
CA THR A 6 30.41 -53.17 11.50
C THR A 6 31.17 -51.87 11.23
N GLU A 7 30.86 -51.21 10.11
CA GLU A 7 31.43 -49.91 9.72
C GLU A 7 30.85 -48.79 10.61
N PRO A 8 31.66 -47.82 11.07
CA PRO A 8 31.17 -46.71 11.89
C PRO A 8 30.27 -45.77 11.08
N PRO A 9 29.31 -45.09 11.73
CA PRO A 9 28.39 -44.19 11.06
C PRO A 9 29.13 -42.96 10.50
N SER A 10 28.91 -42.67 9.21
CA SER A 10 29.40 -41.48 8.52
C SER A 10 28.78 -40.21 9.11
N THR A 11 29.62 -39.31 9.61
CA THR A 11 29.21 -38.00 10.14
C THR A 11 28.76 -37.09 8.99
N PRO A 12 27.59 -36.43 9.05
CA PRO A 12 27.16 -35.53 7.98
C PRO A 12 28.05 -34.28 7.96
N THR A 13 28.70 -34.01 6.83
CA THR A 13 29.41 -32.75 6.58
C THR A 13 28.39 -31.61 6.52
N ALA A 14 28.53 -30.62 7.41
CA ALA A 14 27.70 -29.42 7.36
C ALA A 14 27.96 -28.63 6.07
N ALA A 15 26.88 -28.27 5.36
CA ALA A 15 26.98 -27.43 4.17
C ALA A 15 27.46 -26.01 4.56
N PRO A 16 28.26 -25.34 3.71
CA PRO A 16 28.70 -23.98 3.98
C PRO A 16 27.50 -23.03 4.05
N SER A 17 27.51 -22.13 5.03
CA SER A 17 26.49 -21.08 5.17
C SER A 17 26.57 -20.11 3.98
N PRO A 18 25.42 -19.68 3.40
CA PRO A 18 25.45 -18.74 2.28
C PRO A 18 26.05 -17.40 2.72
N THR A 19 26.89 -16.83 1.85
CA THR A 19 27.43 -15.49 2.05
C THR A 19 26.28 -14.46 2.03
N PRO A 20 26.19 -13.56 3.04
CA PRO A 20 25.17 -12.51 3.04
C PRO A 20 25.28 -11.60 1.81
N ALA A 21 24.14 -11.29 1.20
CA ALA A 21 24.09 -10.31 0.11
C ALA A 21 24.41 -8.90 0.64
N PRO A 22 25.08 -8.05 -0.16
CA PRO A 22 25.32 -6.67 0.23
C PRO A 22 23.99 -5.90 0.38
N LEU A 23 23.94 -5.03 1.38
CA LEU A 23 22.79 -4.13 1.57
C LEU A 23 22.73 -3.10 0.42
N PRO A 24 21.54 -2.60 0.08
CA PRO A 24 21.42 -1.49 -0.86
C PRO A 24 22.19 -0.27 -0.34
N THR A 25 22.89 0.41 -1.25
CA THR A 25 23.54 1.69 -0.95
C THR A 25 22.54 2.81 -1.18
N TRP A 26 22.53 3.82 -0.31
CA TRP A 26 21.67 5.00 -0.50
C TRP A 26 22.04 5.72 -1.80
N THR A 27 21.04 5.99 -2.64
CA THR A 27 21.23 6.83 -3.82
C THR A 27 21.34 8.28 -3.36
N PRO A 28 22.44 8.99 -3.65
CA PRO A 28 22.57 10.40 -3.29
C PRO A 28 21.52 11.22 -4.03
N ILE A 29 20.77 12.04 -3.28
CA ILE A 29 19.77 12.96 -3.84
C ILE A 29 20.51 14.23 -4.29
N PRO A 30 20.29 14.72 -5.52
CA PRO A 30 20.83 15.99 -5.99
C PRO A 30 20.46 17.13 -5.04
N ALA A 31 21.42 17.98 -4.67
CA ALA A 31 21.14 19.16 -3.87
C ALA A 31 20.37 20.19 -4.72
N PRO A 32 19.19 20.67 -4.30
CA PRO A 32 18.48 21.73 -5.01
C PRO A 32 19.29 23.04 -4.97
N THR A 33 19.22 23.81 -6.05
CA THR A 33 19.77 25.19 -6.09
C THR A 33 18.80 26.16 -5.42
N ALA A 34 19.28 27.31 -4.95
CA ALA A 34 18.52 28.23 -4.08
C ALA A 34 17.16 28.67 -4.64
N ASP A 35 16.99 28.68 -5.98
CA ASP A 35 15.79 29.20 -6.64
C ASP A 35 15.23 28.23 -7.72
N GLY A 36 15.47 26.92 -7.60
CA GLY A 36 15.13 25.96 -8.66
C GLY A 36 14.56 24.62 -8.22
N LEU A 37 13.71 24.03 -9.06
CA LEU A 37 13.30 22.63 -8.99
C LEU A 37 14.18 21.79 -9.92
N PHE A 38 14.94 20.85 -9.36
CA PHE A 38 15.68 19.86 -10.14
C PHE A 38 14.85 18.57 -10.25
N VAL A 39 14.62 18.09 -11.47
CA VAL A 39 13.92 16.83 -11.76
C VAL A 39 14.88 15.93 -12.54
N ASP A 40 15.19 14.77 -11.99
CA ASP A 40 15.92 13.71 -12.69
C ASP A 40 14.92 12.71 -13.30
N PRO A 41 14.69 12.72 -14.62
CA PRO A 41 13.75 11.79 -15.26
C PRO A 41 14.30 10.36 -15.34
N THR A 42 15.58 10.13 -15.02
CA THR A 42 16.19 8.79 -14.99
C THR A 42 16.05 8.11 -13.64
N ALA A 43 15.68 8.87 -12.59
CA ALA A 43 15.38 8.33 -11.28
C ALA A 43 14.03 7.61 -11.30
N ASP A 44 14.04 6.29 -11.18
CA ASP A 44 12.84 5.47 -11.00
C ASP A 44 12.51 5.33 -9.52
N LEU A 45 11.39 5.94 -9.09
CA LEU A 45 10.86 5.85 -7.72
C LEU A 45 9.68 4.87 -7.62
N GLY A 46 9.39 4.14 -8.71
CA GLY A 46 8.25 3.27 -8.84
C GLY A 46 6.99 3.99 -9.34
N VAL A 47 5.96 3.19 -9.59
CA VAL A 47 4.66 3.69 -10.05
C VAL A 47 3.92 4.40 -8.91
N VAL A 48 3.32 5.55 -9.23
CA VAL A 48 2.40 6.22 -8.31
C VAL A 48 1.18 5.32 -8.11
N ASN A 49 1.00 4.81 -6.89
CA ASN A 49 -0.18 3.99 -6.58
C ASN A 49 -1.43 4.89 -6.60
N PRO A 50 -2.45 4.60 -7.43
CA PRO A 50 -3.64 5.44 -7.52
C PRO A 50 -4.32 5.67 -6.18
N LEU A 51 -4.26 4.72 -5.25
CA LEU A 51 -4.90 4.80 -3.93
C LEU A 51 -4.47 6.00 -3.07
N ILE A 52 -3.38 6.70 -3.42
CA ILE A 52 -3.01 7.96 -2.76
C ILE A 52 -4.02 9.10 -3.03
N PHE A 53 -4.78 9.01 -4.13
CA PHE A 53 -5.82 9.97 -4.50
C PHE A 53 -7.18 9.61 -3.87
N GLY A 54 -7.15 9.02 -2.68
CA GLY A 54 -8.33 8.64 -1.90
C GLY A 54 -8.91 9.79 -1.08
N THR A 55 -10.13 9.56 -0.56
CA THR A 55 -10.79 10.50 0.37
C THR A 55 -11.50 9.78 1.51
N ASN A 56 -11.94 10.56 2.51
CA ASN A 56 -12.85 10.09 3.56
C ASN A 56 -14.27 10.57 3.23
N TYR A 57 -15.25 9.70 3.41
CA TYR A 57 -16.66 10.03 3.29
C TYR A 57 -17.43 9.48 4.49
N GLY A 58 -18.41 10.25 4.96
CA GLY A 58 -19.17 9.90 6.15
C GLY A 58 -20.03 11.06 6.64
N PRO A 59 -20.74 10.90 7.77
CA PRO A 59 -21.64 11.93 8.29
C PRO A 59 -20.99 13.30 8.49
N TRP A 60 -19.71 13.32 8.88
CA TRP A 60 -18.93 14.55 9.08
C TRP A 60 -18.32 15.14 7.82
N VAL A 61 -18.24 14.36 6.74
CA VAL A 61 -17.63 14.75 5.46
C VAL A 61 -18.60 14.37 4.34
N SER A 62 -19.87 14.76 4.52
CA SER A 62 -20.94 14.44 3.58
C SER A 62 -20.93 15.39 2.39
N LEU A 63 -21.34 14.87 1.23
CA LEU A 63 -21.44 15.64 0.01
C LEU A 63 -22.79 16.32 -0.04
N ARG A 64 -22.79 17.60 -0.41
CA ARG A 64 -24.02 18.32 -0.72
C ARG A 64 -24.43 18.06 -2.19
N PRO A 65 -25.73 18.15 -2.52
CA PRO A 65 -26.19 17.96 -3.90
C PRO A 65 -25.44 18.82 -4.93
N GLU A 66 -25.09 20.05 -4.57
CA GLU A 66 -24.41 21.00 -5.46
C GLU A 66 -22.95 20.60 -5.74
N THR A 67 -22.33 19.85 -4.83
CA THR A 67 -20.94 19.40 -4.95
C THR A 67 -20.81 17.97 -5.48
N LEU A 68 -21.93 17.26 -5.61
CA LEU A 68 -21.97 15.88 -6.12
C LEU A 68 -21.32 15.75 -7.51
N PRO A 69 -21.57 16.66 -8.48
CA PRO A 69 -20.93 16.58 -9.79
C PRO A 69 -19.40 16.69 -9.71
N LEU A 70 -18.88 17.52 -8.80
CA LEU A 70 -17.43 17.66 -8.59
C LEU A 70 -16.81 16.39 -8.02
N ALA A 71 -17.55 15.61 -7.23
CA ALA A 71 -17.08 14.32 -6.74
C ALA A 71 -16.99 13.28 -7.86
N TYR A 72 -17.92 13.31 -8.82
CA TYR A 72 -17.89 12.45 -10.00
C TYR A 72 -16.70 12.76 -10.91
N ASP A 73 -16.38 14.04 -11.08
CA ASP A 73 -15.27 14.48 -11.93
C ASP A 73 -13.91 14.51 -11.19
N GLY A 74 -13.90 14.20 -9.88
CA GLY A 74 -12.76 14.44 -8.99
C GLY A 74 -11.60 13.43 -9.12
N GLY A 75 -11.77 12.36 -9.90
CA GLY A 75 -10.72 11.34 -10.10
C GLY A 75 -10.30 10.62 -8.81
N LEU A 76 -11.18 10.56 -7.81
CA LEU A 76 -10.93 9.91 -6.53
C LEU A 76 -10.93 8.39 -6.70
N THR A 77 -9.93 7.73 -6.12
CA THR A 77 -9.66 6.30 -6.42
C THR A 77 -10.06 5.34 -5.31
N ILE A 78 -10.30 5.85 -4.11
CA ILE A 78 -10.75 5.06 -2.96
C ILE A 78 -11.48 5.96 -1.96
N ILE A 79 -12.54 5.41 -1.36
CA ILE A 79 -13.32 6.08 -0.32
C ILE A 79 -13.18 5.28 0.97
N ARG A 80 -12.64 5.91 2.02
CA ARG A 80 -12.76 5.39 3.39
C ARG A 80 -14.12 5.79 3.96
N TYR A 81 -14.87 4.80 4.41
CA TYR A 81 -16.22 4.95 4.96
C TYR A 81 -16.42 4.03 6.18
N PRO A 82 -17.24 4.39 7.20
CA PRO A 82 -17.99 5.65 7.37
C PRO A 82 -17.16 6.80 7.97
N GLY A 83 -15.86 6.53 8.17
CA GLY A 83 -14.87 7.52 8.57
C GLY A 83 -14.88 7.83 10.07
N GLY A 84 -13.66 7.93 10.61
CA GLY A 84 -13.39 8.49 11.95
C GLY A 84 -14.13 7.81 13.11
N GLU A 85 -14.23 8.56 14.20
CA GLU A 85 -14.85 8.13 15.46
C GLU A 85 -16.33 7.77 15.30
N TRP A 86 -17.03 8.38 14.32
CA TRP A 86 -18.42 8.04 14.07
C TRP A 86 -18.57 6.54 13.72
N GLY A 87 -17.64 6.00 12.94
CA GLY A 87 -17.63 4.57 12.61
C GLY A 87 -17.37 3.66 13.81
N ASP A 88 -16.66 4.15 14.82
CA ASP A 88 -16.39 3.41 16.05
C ASP A 88 -17.63 3.39 16.97
N ALA A 89 -18.37 4.50 17.00
CA ALA A 89 -19.51 4.70 17.88
C ALA A 89 -20.85 4.19 17.31
N ASN A 90 -20.93 3.90 16.01
CA ASN A 90 -22.21 3.63 15.33
C ASN A 90 -22.23 2.31 14.56
N LYS A 91 -23.41 1.69 14.53
CA LYS A 91 -23.67 0.52 13.69
C LYS A 91 -24.23 0.96 12.34
N LEU A 92 -23.54 0.57 11.27
CA LEU A 92 -24.01 0.82 9.91
C LEU A 92 -25.32 0.10 9.63
N GLN A 93 -26.21 0.83 8.97
CA GLN A 93 -27.45 0.29 8.42
C GLN A 93 -27.23 -0.10 6.96
N SER A 94 -27.91 -1.13 6.48
CA SER A 94 -27.72 -1.63 5.11
C SER A 94 -27.90 -0.53 4.06
N TYR A 95 -28.90 0.34 4.21
CA TYR A 95 -29.14 1.44 3.27
C TYR A 95 -27.98 2.41 3.15
N GLN A 96 -27.16 2.56 4.20
CA GLN A 96 -26.00 3.45 4.19
C GLN A 96 -24.85 2.85 3.35
N ILE A 97 -24.73 1.52 3.37
CA ILE A 97 -23.80 0.79 2.52
C ILE A 97 -24.25 0.86 1.06
N ASP A 98 -25.55 0.65 0.80
CA ASP A 98 -26.09 0.72 -0.56
C ASP A 98 -25.88 2.11 -1.16
N GLN A 99 -26.14 3.18 -0.39
CA GLN A 99 -25.88 4.56 -0.81
C GLN A 99 -24.41 4.83 -1.08
N LEU A 100 -23.49 4.29 -0.27
CA LEU A 100 -22.06 4.39 -0.53
C LEU A 100 -21.69 3.70 -1.84
N VAL A 101 -22.17 2.47 -2.05
CA VAL A 101 -21.84 1.69 -3.26
C VAL A 101 -22.35 2.41 -4.50
N ASP A 102 -23.57 2.97 -4.46
CA ASP A 102 -24.12 3.75 -5.55
C ASP A 102 -23.36 5.04 -5.81
N LEU A 103 -22.87 5.70 -4.76
CA LEU A 103 -21.99 6.87 -4.89
C LEU A 103 -20.67 6.47 -5.56
N SER A 104 -19.99 5.43 -5.05
CA SER A 104 -18.71 4.96 -5.59
C SER A 104 -18.83 4.59 -7.07
N ARG A 105 -19.88 3.83 -7.47
CA ARG A 105 -20.10 3.47 -8.88
C ARG A 105 -20.24 4.68 -9.81
N LYS A 106 -20.77 5.80 -9.32
CA LYS A 106 -20.90 7.04 -10.10
C LYS A 106 -19.59 7.82 -10.17
N MET A 107 -18.71 7.64 -9.20
CA MET A 107 -17.39 8.29 -9.14
C MET A 107 -16.31 7.53 -9.94
N GLY A 108 -16.52 6.23 -10.19
CA GLY A 108 -15.57 5.36 -10.92
C GLY A 108 -14.73 4.52 -9.98
#